data_AF-A0AAX1N802-F1
#
_entry.id   AF-A0AAX1N802-F1
#
_cell.length_a   1.000
_cell.length_b   1.000
_cell.length_c   1.000
_cell.angle_alpha   90.00
_cell.angle_beta   90.00
_cell.angle_gamma   90.00
#
_symmetry.space_group_name_H-M   'P 1'
#
loop_
_entity.id
_entity.type
_entity.pdbx_description
1 polymer ?
#
loop_
_entity_poly.entity_id
_entity_poly.type
_entity_poly.pdbx_seq_one_letter_code
_entity_poly.pdbx_strand_id
1 'polypeptide(L)'
;MKPITTKIKKIGNSKGVIIPKKMLQEQELTDDIILTPVEGGVLISSVKEYSMDDLINLEKKKLEENNYLKMAENEIHTLSESELKAYTKETDEFNDFDVID
;
A
#
# COMPACT_ATOMS: atom_id res chain seq x y z
N MET A 1 16.59 -14.82 2.93
CA MET A 1 16.69 -15.78 1.80
C MET A 1 18.01 -15.55 1.08
N LYS A 2 18.74 -16.58 0.66
CA LYS A 2 19.99 -16.39 -0.10
C LYS A 2 19.67 -16.15 -1.58
N PRO A 3 20.38 -15.25 -2.27
CA PRO A 3 20.17 -15.01 -3.70
C PRO A 3 20.51 -16.27 -4.51
N ILE A 4 19.69 -16.57 -5.52
CA ILE A 4 19.94 -17.67 -6.46
C ILE A 4 20.38 -17.07 -7.79
N THR A 5 21.58 -17.44 -8.22
CA THR A 5 22.09 -17.06 -9.54
C THR A 5 21.73 -18.13 -10.55
N THR A 6 21.01 -17.73 -11.59
CA THR A 6 20.65 -18.61 -12.71
C THR A 6 21.14 -18.00 -14.02
N LYS A 7 21.30 -18.83 -15.06
CA LYS A 7 21.71 -18.38 -16.39
C LYS A 7 20.50 -18.31 -17.32
N ILE A 8 20.49 -17.32 -18.19
CA ILE A 8 19.54 -17.25 -19.30
C ILE A 8 19.86 -18.37 -20.30
N LYS A 9 18.84 -19.15 -20.68
CA LYS A 9 18.94 -20.26 -21.63
C LYS A 9 18.01 -20.02 -22.81
N LYS A 10 18.28 -20.67 -23.94
CA LYS A 10 17.37 -20.73 -25.09
C LYS A 10 16.34 -21.85 -24.84
N ILE A 11 15.05 -21.52 -24.91
CA ILE A 11 13.92 -22.43 -24.75
C ILE A 11 13.06 -22.30 -26.01
N GLY A 12 13.12 -23.30 -26.90
CA GLY A 12 12.54 -23.20 -28.23
C GLY A 12 13.13 -22.03 -29.03
N ASN A 13 12.28 -21.11 -29.47
CA ASN A 13 12.68 -19.89 -30.18
C ASN A 13 12.88 -18.67 -29.27
N SER A 14 12.73 -18.83 -27.95
CA SER A 14 12.80 -17.73 -26.98
C SER A 14 13.98 -17.87 -26.02
N LYS A 15 14.34 -16.79 -25.35
CA LYS A 15 15.25 -16.82 -24.19
C LYS A 15 14.41 -16.89 -22.91
N GLY A 16 14.85 -17.67 -21.93
CA GLY A 16 14.16 -17.83 -20.67
C GLY A 16 15.09 -18.13 -19.51
N VAL A 17 14.56 -18.02 -18.30
CA VAL A 17 15.23 -18.34 -17.04
C VAL A 17 14.48 -19.49 -16.38
N ILE A 18 15.21 -20.44 -15.79
CA ILE A 18 14.62 -21.59 -15.10
C ILE A 18 14.55 -21.27 -13.61
N ILE A 19 13.33 -21.22 -13.07
CA ILE A 19 13.07 -21.00 -11.65
C ILE A 19 12.90 -22.37 -10.95
N PRO A 20 13.62 -22.65 -9.85
CA PRO A 20 13.44 -23.89 -9.11
C PRO A 20 12.01 -24.05 -8.57
N LYS A 21 11.44 -25.25 -8.73
CA LYS A 21 10.07 -25.58 -8.28
C LYS A 21 9.80 -25.22 -6.80
N LYS A 22 10.81 -25.41 -5.95
CA LYS A 22 10.72 -25.09 -4.51
C LYS A 22 10.43 -23.59 -4.27
N MET A 23 11.01 -22.69 -5.08
CA MET A 23 10.73 -21.26 -4.97
C MET A 23 9.31 -20.91 -5.41
N LEU A 24 8.83 -21.56 -6.47
CA LEU A 24 7.45 -21.36 -6.93
C LEU A 24 6.44 -21.75 -5.83
N GLN A 25 6.70 -22.86 -5.14
CA GLN A 25 5.86 -23.33 -4.04
C GLN A 25 5.93 -22.43 -2.81
N GLU A 26 7.13 -21.98 -2.42
CA GLU A 26 7.33 -21.09 -1.27
C GLU A 26 6.72 -19.70 -1.49
N GLN A 27 6.60 -19.25 -2.74
CA GLN A 27 6.05 -17.95 -3.10
C GLN A 27 4.60 -18.03 -3.60
N GLU A 28 3.98 -19.22 -3.54
CA GLU A 28 2.61 -19.46 -4.02
C GLU A 28 2.39 -18.90 -5.43
N LEU A 29 3.39 -19.09 -6.30
CA LEU A 29 3.36 -18.65 -7.69
C LEU A 29 2.47 -19.59 -8.51
N THR A 30 1.46 -19.01 -9.17
CA THR A 30 0.57 -19.68 -10.11
C THR A 30 1.22 -19.82 -11.49
N ASP A 31 0.59 -20.60 -12.37
CA ASP A 31 1.06 -20.77 -13.75
C ASP A 31 0.99 -19.45 -14.54
N ASP A 32 -0.03 -18.63 -14.27
CA ASP A 32 -0.16 -17.28 -14.80
C ASP A 32 0.58 -16.28 -13.90
N ILE A 33 1.49 -15.51 -14.50
CA ILE A 33 2.35 -14.55 -13.82
C ILE A 33 2.33 -13.19 -14.53
N ILE A 34 2.55 -12.14 -13.75
CA ILE A 34 2.73 -10.77 -14.20
C ILE A 34 4.22 -10.43 -14.08
N LEU A 35 4.76 -9.83 -15.14
CA LEU A 35 6.12 -9.31 -15.19
C LEU A 35 6.08 -7.78 -15.14
N THR A 36 6.53 -7.21 -14.02
CA THR A 36 6.55 -5.75 -13.83
C THR A 36 7.99 -5.25 -13.86
N PRO A 37 8.36 -4.38 -14.81
CA PRO A 37 9.68 -3.77 -14.82
C PRO A 37 9.83 -2.83 -13.61
N VAL A 38 10.95 -2.93 -12.91
CA VAL A 38 11.30 -2.08 -11.75
C VAL A 38 12.77 -1.65 -11.85
N GLU A 39 13.21 -0.70 -11.03
CA GLU A 39 14.62 -0.31 -11.01
C GLU A 39 15.51 -1.51 -10.67
N GLY A 40 16.44 -1.83 -11.57
CA GLY A 40 17.40 -2.93 -11.40
C GLY A 40 16.90 -4.32 -11.82
N GLY A 41 15.69 -4.46 -12.37
CA GLY A 41 15.26 -5.76 -12.89
C GLY A 41 13.78 -5.88 -13.23
N VAL A 42 13.27 -7.10 -13.08
CA VAL A 42 11.86 -7.44 -13.33
C VAL A 42 11.32 -8.14 -12.10
N LEU A 43 10.21 -7.63 -11.57
CA LEU A 43 9.44 -8.26 -10.52
C LEU A 43 8.49 -9.28 -11.15
N ILE A 44 8.44 -10.48 -10.58
CA ILE A 44 7.53 -11.56 -10.98
C ILE A 44 6.50 -11.75 -9.88
N SER A 45 5.22 -11.66 -10.21
CA SER A 45 4.11 -11.83 -9.25
C SER A 45 3.01 -12.73 -9.83
N SER A 46 2.34 -13.50 -8.99
CA SER A 46 1.15 -14.28 -9.38
C SER A 46 0.03 -13.34 -9.83
N VAL A 47 -0.79 -13.78 -10.78
CA VAL A 47 -2.10 -13.18 -11.00
C VAL A 47 -2.93 -13.46 -9.75
N LYS A 48 -3.29 -12.42 -9.00
CA LYS A 48 -4.23 -12.58 -7.88
C LYS A 48 -5.61 -12.84 -8.47
N GLU A 49 -6.03 -14.10 -8.49
CA GLU A 49 -7.44 -14.43 -8.59
C GLU A 49 -8.10 -13.99 -7.28
N TYR A 50 -8.73 -12.83 -7.28
CA TYR A 50 -9.55 -12.41 -6.14
C TYR A 50 -10.74 -13.35 -6.06
N SER A 51 -10.86 -14.08 -4.95
CA SER A 51 -12.09 -14.81 -4.67
C SER A 51 -13.24 -13.80 -4.43
N MET A 52 -14.49 -14.23 -4.57
CA MET A 52 -15.63 -13.37 -4.23
C MET A 52 -15.56 -12.88 -2.77
N ASP A 53 -15.02 -13.70 -1.86
CA ASP A 53 -14.83 -13.32 -0.46
C ASP A 53 -13.78 -12.23 -0.29
N ASP A 54 -12.71 -12.24 -1.12
CA ASP A 54 -11.71 -11.18 -1.13
C ASP A 54 -12.28 -9.85 -1.62
N LEU A 55 -13.14 -9.89 -2.64
CA LEU A 55 -13.84 -8.71 -3.16
C LEU A 55 -14.79 -8.12 -2.11
N ILE A 56 -15.55 -8.97 -1.40
CA ILE A 56 -16.43 -8.55 -0.30
C ILE A 56 -15.65 -7.89 0.83
N ASN A 57 -14.48 -8.44 1.20
CA ASN A 57 -13.64 -7.85 2.24
C ASN A 57 -13.01 -6.52 1.80
N LEU A 58 -12.65 -6.39 0.53
CA LEU A 58 -12.12 -5.14 -0.03
C LEU A 58 -13.19 -4.04 -0.05
N GLU A 59 -14.43 -4.41 -0.37
CA GLU A 59 -15.57 -3.49 -0.36
C GLU A 59 -15.94 -3.06 1.07
N LYS A 60 -15.91 -3.99 2.03
CA LYS A 60 -16.08 -3.67 3.46
C LYS A 60 -15.01 -2.68 3.96
N LYS A 61 -13.73 -2.90 3.63
CA LYS A 61 -12.65 -1.98 4.00
C LYS A 61 -12.86 -0.57 3.44
N LYS A 62 -13.25 -0.46 2.17
CA LYS A 62 -13.57 0.85 1.56
C LYS A 62 -14.75 1.55 2.24
N LEU A 63 -15.76 0.79 2.65
CA LEU A 63 -16.93 1.32 3.34
C LEU A 63 -16.57 1.83 4.75
N GLU A 64 -15.75 1.09 5.49
CA GLU A 64 -15.23 1.51 6.80
C GLU A 64 -14.38 2.78 6.69
N GLU A 65 -13.50 2.87 5.68
CA GLU A 65 -12.70 4.07 5.41
C GLU A 65 -13.59 5.29 5.10
N ASN A 66 -14.65 5.10 4.31
CA ASN A 66 -15.59 6.17 3.99
C ASN A 66 -16.41 6.62 5.22
N ASN A 67 -16.79 5.68 6.07
CA ASN A 67 -17.50 5.99 7.32
C ASN A 67 -16.60 6.75 8.30
N TYR A 68 -15.31 6.38 8.40
CA TYR A 68 -14.34 7.11 9.22
C TYR A 68 -14.18 8.56 8.73
N LEU A 69 -14.06 8.77 7.42
CA LEU A 69 -13.97 10.11 6.84
C LEU A 69 -15.22 10.96 7.15
N LYS A 70 -16.43 10.38 7.04
CA LYS A 70 -17.67 11.09 7.38
C LYS A 70 -17.82 11.42 8.86
N MET A 71 -17.30 10.57 9.75
CA MET A 71 -17.28 10.86 11.19
C MET A 71 -16.29 11.97 11.51
N ALA A 72 -15.11 11.96 10.88
CA ALA A 72 -14.14 13.04 11.00
C ALA A 72 -14.68 14.39 10.47
N GLU A 73 -15.39 14.39 9.34
CA GLU A 73 -16.06 15.60 8.82
C GLU A 73 -17.14 16.13 9.77
N ASN A 74 -17.94 15.24 10.37
CA ASN A 74 -18.96 15.65 11.32
C ASN A 74 -18.37 16.22 12.61
N GLU A 75 -17.29 15.65 13.14
CA GLU A 75 -16.61 16.18 14.34
C GLU A 75 -16.09 17.60 14.12
N ILE A 76 -15.52 17.89 12.95
CA ILE A 76 -15.06 19.24 12.57
C ILE A 76 -16.23 20.24 12.51
N HIS A 77 -17.38 19.82 11.97
CA HIS A 77 -18.55 20.70 11.81
C HIS A 77 -19.37 20.89 13.10
N THR A 78 -19.17 20.07 14.13
CA THR A 78 -19.88 20.18 15.42
C THR A 78 -19.15 20.96 16.52
N LEU A 79 -17.93 21.45 16.27
CA LEU A 79 -17.26 22.35 17.21
C LEU A 79 -18.05 23.65 17.36
N SER A 80 -18.41 23.99 18.59
CA SER A 80 -19.09 25.25 18.89
C SER A 80 -18.17 26.44 18.63
N GLU A 81 -18.71 27.61 18.26
CA GLU A 81 -17.91 28.84 18.05
C GLU A 81 -17.02 29.20 19.26
N SER A 82 -17.42 28.76 20.46
CA SER A 82 -16.62 28.89 21.69
C SER A 82 -15.35 28.03 21.70
N GLU A 83 -15.38 26.84 21.11
CA GLU A 83 -14.24 25.90 21.07
C GLU A 83 -13.25 26.26 19.95
N LEU A 84 -13.76 26.74 18.80
CA LEU A 84 -12.92 27.29 17.72
C LEU A 84 -12.14 28.53 18.19
N LYS A 85 -12.75 29.39 19.01
CA LYS A 85 -12.07 30.57 19.59
C LYS A 85 -10.96 30.20 20.57
N ALA A 86 -11.09 29.09 21.30
CA ALA A 86 -10.05 28.62 22.22
C ALA A 86 -8.80 28.16 21.46
N TYR A 87 -8.97 27.44 20.35
CA TYR A 87 -7.87 26.97 19.50
C TYR A 87 -7.07 28.12 18.84
N THR A 88 -7.75 29.18 18.40
CA THR A 88 -7.09 30.39 17.88
C THR A 88 -6.33 31.16 18.97
N LYS A 89 -6.74 31.07 20.23
CA LYS A 89 -6.08 31.79 21.33
C LYS A 89 -4.81 31.07 21.80
N GLU A 90 -4.81 29.74 21.80
CA GLU A 90 -3.60 28.93 22.08
C GLU A 90 -2.52 29.07 21.00
N THR A 91 -2.91 29.33 19.75
CA THR A 91 -1.95 29.54 18.64
C THR A 91 -1.29 30.92 18.68
N ASP A 92 -1.98 31.95 19.18
CA ASP A 92 -1.37 33.26 19.42
C ASP A 92 -0.43 33.25 20.63
N GLU A 93 -0.74 32.50 21.70
CA GLU A 93 0.13 32.36 22.88
C GLU A 93 1.42 31.55 22.61
N PHE A 94 1.45 30.70 21.57
CA PHE A 94 2.65 29.93 21.18
C PHE A 94 3.63 30.74 20.31
N ASN A 95 3.18 31.84 19.69
CA ASN A 95 4.04 32.75 18.89
C ASN A 95 4.75 33.81 19.75
N ASP A 96 4.46 33.89 21.04
CA ASP A 96 5.09 34.82 22.00
C ASP A 96 6.35 34.23 22.66
N PHE A 97 6.93 33.17 22.08
CA PHE A 97 8.31 32.79 22.39
C PHE A 97 9.24 33.85 21.80
N ASP A 98 9.64 34.80 22.65
CA ASP A 98 10.76 35.70 22.43
C ASP A 98 11.91 34.93 21.76
N VAL A 99 12.16 35.25 20.49
CA VAL A 99 13.42 34.92 19.83
C VAL A 99 14.46 35.80 20.51
N ILE A 100 15.10 35.26 21.54
CA ILE A 100 16.29 35.85 22.15
C ILE A 100 17.39 35.82 21.08
N ASP A 101 17.76 37.00 20.59
CA ASP A 101 18.93 37.25 19.71
C ASP A 101 20.25 37.02 20.45
#